data_AF-A0A367JA49-F1
#
_entry.id   AF-A0A367JA49-F1
#
_cell.length_a   1.000
_cell.length_b   1.000
_cell.length_c   1.000
_cell.angle_alpha   90.00
_cell.angle_beta   90.00
_cell.angle_gamma   90.00
#
_symmetry.space_group_name_H-M   'P 1'
#
loop_
_entity.id
_entity.type
_entity.pdbx_description
1 polymer ?
#
loop_
_entity_poly.entity_id
_entity_poly.type
_entity_poly.pdbx_seq_one_letter_code
_entity_poly.pdbx_strand_id
1 'polypeptide(L)'
;MSINLQAHVHLDEPYTKQAVVKALLNSQKINWKVNQDISPEHADQDLKDVQLQWLEYELINWQHLAMRDNSLANAYCIRKGLIRKSQMSYNITKYLSKYPDSILKKAIPETWLFELDHVDYFEEAMNEVFEVERD
;
A
#
# COMPACT_ATOMS: atom_id res chain seq x y z
N MET A 1 27.16 -21.84 -0.67
CA MET A 1 27.22 -20.92 0.49
C MET A 1 25.84 -20.31 0.65
N SER A 2 25.21 -20.46 1.81
CA SER A 2 23.94 -19.79 2.11
C SER A 2 24.23 -18.35 2.51
N ILE A 3 23.48 -17.40 1.94
CA ILE A 3 23.63 -15.97 2.25
C ILE A 3 22.90 -15.71 3.58
N ASN A 4 23.54 -15.00 4.51
CA ASN A 4 22.92 -14.60 5.77
C ASN A 4 22.37 -13.17 5.64
N LEU A 5 21.07 -13.00 5.84
CA LEU A 5 20.39 -11.69 5.77
C LEU A 5 19.49 -11.51 7.00
N GLN A 6 19.19 -10.26 7.34
CA GLN A 6 18.29 -9.92 8.44
C GLN A 6 16.94 -9.41 7.91
N ALA A 7 15.87 -9.90 8.52
CA ALA A 7 14.51 -9.43 8.28
C ALA A 7 13.85 -8.97 9.59
N HIS A 8 13.17 -7.84 9.54
CA HIS A 8 12.29 -7.36 10.59
C HIS A 8 10.85 -7.68 10.19
N VAL A 9 10.09 -8.32 11.07
CA VAL A 9 8.74 -8.81 10.76
C VAL A 9 7.75 -8.44 11.86
N HIS A 10 6.71 -7.70 11.49
CA HIS A 10 5.60 -7.33 12.37
C HIS A 10 4.33 -7.16 11.55
N LEU A 11 3.26 -7.87 11.92
CA LEU A 11 1.92 -7.68 11.39
C LEU A 11 0.95 -7.84 12.56
N ASP A 12 -0.09 -7.01 12.58
CA ASP A 12 -1.09 -7.01 13.66
C ASP A 12 -1.90 -8.32 13.66
N GLU A 13 -2.18 -8.86 12.47
CA GLU A 13 -2.91 -10.11 12.30
C GLU A 13 -2.01 -11.35 12.52
N PRO A 14 -2.21 -12.13 13.62
CA PRO A 14 -1.31 -13.21 14.00
C PRO A 14 -1.16 -14.29 12.92
N TYR A 15 -2.23 -14.59 12.18
CA TYR A 15 -2.19 -15.61 11.12
C TYR A 15 -1.17 -15.22 10.03
N THR A 16 -1.25 -13.99 9.55
CA THR A 16 -0.38 -13.51 8.46
C THR A 16 1.07 -13.37 8.94
N LYS A 17 1.28 -12.88 10.17
CA LYS A 17 2.60 -12.83 10.81
C LYS A 17 3.26 -14.21 10.84
N GLN A 18 2.56 -15.23 11.32
CA GLN A 18 3.09 -16.60 11.38
C GLN A 18 3.40 -17.17 10.00
N ALA A 19 2.54 -16.91 9.01
CA ALA A 19 2.76 -17.37 7.64
C ALA A 19 4.05 -16.78 7.03
N VAL A 20 4.29 -15.48 7.23
CA VAL A 20 5.49 -14.78 6.74
C VAL A 20 6.74 -15.30 7.43
N VAL A 21 6.74 -15.39 8.77
CA VAL A 21 7.89 -15.90 9.52
C VAL A 21 8.22 -17.34 9.09
N LYS A 22 7.22 -18.19 8.95
CA LYS A 22 7.40 -19.57 8.47
C LYS A 22 7.96 -19.61 7.05
N ALA A 23 7.51 -18.73 6.16
CA ALA A 23 8.04 -18.66 4.81
C ALA A 23 9.52 -18.26 4.78
N LEU A 24 9.92 -17.26 5.57
CA LEU A 24 11.32 -16.84 5.69
C LEU A 24 12.20 -17.94 6.28
N LEU A 25 11.78 -18.59 7.36
CA LEU A 25 12.57 -19.65 8.01
C LEU A 25 12.72 -20.91 7.13
N ASN A 26 11.76 -21.19 6.24
CA ASN A 26 11.83 -22.32 5.31
C ASN A 26 12.57 -22.00 3.99
N SER A 27 13.13 -20.80 3.86
CA SER A 27 13.95 -20.42 2.70
C SER A 27 15.21 -21.28 2.60
N GLN A 28 15.42 -21.94 1.46
CA GLN A 28 16.58 -22.81 1.25
C GLN A 28 17.86 -22.07 0.83
N LYS A 29 17.72 -20.89 0.21
CA LYS A 29 18.86 -20.14 -0.39
C LYS A 29 19.43 -19.08 0.53
N ILE A 30 18.57 -18.51 1.37
CA ILE A 30 18.89 -17.41 2.28
C ILE A 30 18.61 -17.89 3.69
N ASN A 31 19.61 -17.75 4.57
CA ASN A 31 19.46 -17.95 6.00
C ASN A 31 19.03 -16.63 6.64
N TRP A 32 17.74 -16.52 6.98
CA TRP A 32 17.16 -15.31 7.54
C TRP A 32 17.31 -15.26 9.06
N LYS A 33 17.93 -14.19 9.56
CA LYS A 33 17.81 -13.78 10.96
C LYS A 33 16.55 -12.92 11.11
N VAL A 34 15.48 -13.52 11.63
CA VAL A 34 14.18 -12.85 11.78
C VAL A 34 14.09 -12.19 13.15
N ASN A 35 13.92 -10.87 13.18
CA ASN A 35 13.54 -10.12 14.37
C ASN A 35 12.02 -9.82 14.33
N GLN A 36 11.30 -10.16 15.40
CA GLN A 36 9.87 -9.91 15.53
C GLN A 36 9.53 -8.86 16.60
N ASP A 37 10.52 -8.43 17.38
CA ASP A 37 10.38 -7.47 18.46
C ASP A 37 10.57 -6.06 17.89
N ILE A 38 9.54 -5.59 17.19
CA ILE A 38 9.53 -4.29 16.50
C ILE A 38 8.83 -3.27 17.40
N SER A 39 9.57 -2.25 17.83
CA SER A 39 9.00 -1.14 18.61
C SER A 39 8.28 -0.13 17.71
N PRO A 40 7.36 0.68 18.26
CA PRO A 40 6.73 1.78 17.50
C PRO A 40 7.73 2.80 16.94
N GLU A 41 8.87 2.99 17.63
CA GLU A 41 9.95 3.90 17.22
C GLU A 41 10.84 3.32 16.10
N HIS A 42 10.56 2.11 15.62
CA HIS A 42 11.34 1.44 14.56
C HIS A 42 11.44 2.27 13.27
N ALA A 43 10.39 3.03 12.94
CA ALA A 43 10.34 3.87 11.74
C ALA A 43 11.45 4.93 11.69
N ASP A 44 12.09 5.25 12.82
CA ASP A 44 13.15 6.26 12.92
C ASP A 44 14.55 5.65 13.23
N GLN A 45 14.66 4.32 13.35
CA GLN A 45 15.92 3.65 13.73
C GLN A 45 16.92 3.51 12.58
N ASP A 46 18.21 3.38 12.91
CA ASP A 46 19.26 3.07 11.93
C ASP A 46 19.24 1.57 11.55
N LEU A 47 18.70 1.25 10.37
CA LEU A 47 18.48 -0.12 9.91
C LEU A 47 19.56 -0.63 8.94
N LYS A 48 20.81 -0.14 9.01
CA LYS A 48 21.91 -0.49 8.07
C LYS A 48 22.06 -1.97 7.74
N ASP A 49 21.84 -2.84 8.73
CA ASP A 49 22.02 -4.28 8.60
C ASP A 49 20.73 -5.03 8.30
N VAL A 50 19.60 -4.35 8.08
CA VAL A 50 18.28 -4.94 7.80
C VAL A 50 17.98 -4.91 6.31
N GLN A 51 17.95 -6.06 5.66
CA GLN A 51 17.70 -6.17 4.22
C GLN A 51 16.22 -6.31 3.87
N LEU A 52 15.37 -6.66 4.83
CA LEU A 52 13.93 -6.79 4.63
C LEU A 52 13.14 -6.25 5.81
N GLN A 53 12.23 -5.33 5.52
CA GLN A 53 11.20 -4.83 6.43
C GLN A 53 9.84 -5.40 5.98
N TRP A 54 9.37 -6.46 6.63
CA TRP A 54 8.03 -6.99 6.41
C TRP A 54 7.11 -6.55 7.55
N LEU A 55 6.66 -5.30 7.48
CA LEU A 55 6.06 -4.60 8.59
C LEU A 55 4.67 -4.04 8.25
N GLU A 56 3.95 -3.59 9.27
CA GLU A 56 2.83 -2.66 9.12
C GLU A 56 3.31 -1.35 8.48
N TYR A 57 2.47 -0.72 7.67
CA TYR A 57 2.87 0.43 6.85
C TYR A 57 3.47 1.60 7.67
N GLU A 58 2.91 1.86 8.86
CA GLU A 58 3.36 2.94 9.75
C GLU A 58 4.66 2.59 10.49
N LEU A 59 5.07 1.31 10.53
CA LEU A 59 6.32 0.85 11.16
C LEU A 59 7.48 0.75 10.17
N ILE A 60 7.20 0.82 8.86
CA ILE A 60 8.26 0.81 7.84
C ILE A 60 9.06 2.10 7.93
N ASN A 61 10.38 1.98 8.04
CA ASN A 61 11.28 3.12 7.94
C ASN A 61 11.45 3.51 6.46
N TRP A 62 10.57 4.39 5.99
CA TRP A 62 10.56 4.89 4.61
C TRP A 62 11.78 5.75 4.29
N GLN A 63 12.32 6.46 5.26
CA GLN A 63 13.50 7.30 5.08
C GLN A 63 14.74 6.44 4.81
N HIS A 64 14.90 5.35 5.55
CA HIS A 64 15.96 4.37 5.32
C HIS A 64 15.88 3.79 3.91
N LEU A 65 14.69 3.36 3.46
CA LEU A 65 14.47 2.82 2.11
C LEU A 65 14.75 3.85 1.01
N ALA A 66 14.47 5.13 1.25
CA ALA A 66 14.76 6.19 0.29
C ALA A 66 16.25 6.50 0.15
N MET A 67 17.06 6.16 1.15
CA MET A 67 18.50 6.46 1.21
C MET A 67 19.40 5.25 0.91
N ARG A 68 18.83 4.04 0.85
CA ARG A 68 19.60 2.78 0.81
C ARG A 68 19.00 1.80 -0.19
N ASP A 69 19.82 1.34 -1.11
CA ASP A 69 19.40 0.37 -2.15
C ASP A 69 19.49 -1.09 -1.68
N ASN A 70 20.02 -1.33 -0.47
CA ASN A 70 20.25 -2.67 0.08
C ASN A 70 19.17 -3.13 1.08
N SER A 71 18.04 -2.42 1.17
CA SER A 71 16.91 -2.77 2.02
C SER A 71 15.61 -2.76 1.21
N LEU A 72 14.72 -3.71 1.50
CA LEU A 72 13.43 -3.87 0.83
C LEU A 72 12.29 -3.79 1.83
N ALA A 73 11.09 -3.47 1.36
CA ALA A 73 9.87 -3.53 2.16
C ALA A 73 8.70 -4.19 1.43
N ASN A 74 7.73 -4.67 2.20
CA ASN A 74 6.50 -5.31 1.71
C ASN A 74 5.41 -4.32 1.23
N ALA A 75 5.72 -3.03 1.13
CA ALA A 75 4.79 -2.00 0.67
C ALA A 75 5.51 -0.87 -0.07
N TYR A 76 4.74 -0.07 -0.81
CA TYR A 76 5.20 1.15 -1.47
C TYR A 76 4.73 2.38 -0.71
N CYS A 77 5.62 3.37 -0.52
CA CYS A 77 5.29 4.65 0.12
C CYS A 77 4.20 5.40 -0.66
N ILE A 78 4.37 5.56 -1.98
CA ILE A 78 3.41 6.27 -2.83
C ILE A 78 2.39 5.30 -3.42
N ARG A 79 1.29 5.06 -2.70
CA ARG A 79 0.25 4.08 -3.09
C ARG A 79 -1.19 4.61 -3.09
N LYS A 80 -1.42 5.84 -2.62
CA LYS A 80 -2.76 6.42 -2.44
C LYS A 80 -3.58 6.48 -3.74
N GLY A 81 -2.91 6.56 -4.89
CA GLY A 81 -3.56 6.58 -6.22
C GLY A 81 -4.40 5.35 -6.54
N LEU A 82 -4.14 4.20 -5.90
CA LEU A 82 -4.85 2.95 -6.15
C LEU A 82 -5.64 2.46 -4.93
N ILE A 83 -5.12 2.64 -3.72
CA ILE A 83 -5.74 2.06 -2.51
C ILE A 83 -6.90 2.90 -1.95
N ARG A 84 -7.08 4.14 -2.41
CA ARG A 84 -8.19 5.01 -2.01
C ARG A 84 -9.21 5.10 -3.13
N LYS A 85 -10.49 4.86 -2.82
CA LYS A 85 -11.56 4.72 -3.83
C LYS A 85 -11.68 5.97 -4.72
N SER A 86 -11.61 7.17 -4.14
CA SER A 86 -11.73 8.41 -4.91
C SER A 86 -10.54 8.64 -5.85
N GLN A 87 -9.31 8.49 -5.37
CA GLN A 87 -8.11 8.60 -6.21
C GLN A 87 -8.06 7.50 -7.28
N MET A 88 -8.48 6.28 -6.95
CA MET A 88 -8.54 5.17 -7.91
C MET A 88 -9.55 5.47 -9.01
N SER A 89 -10.78 5.91 -8.67
CA SER A 89 -11.79 6.31 -9.64
C SER A 89 -11.27 7.40 -10.58
N TYR A 90 -10.73 8.48 -10.02
CA TYR A 90 -10.15 9.59 -10.78
C TYR A 90 -9.04 9.11 -11.74
N ASN A 91 -8.11 8.27 -11.26
CA ASN A 91 -7.01 7.77 -12.08
C ASN A 91 -7.50 6.86 -13.22
N ILE A 92 -8.52 6.04 -12.98
CA ILE A 92 -9.11 5.17 -14.00
C ILE A 92 -9.84 6.00 -15.05
N THR A 93 -10.66 6.98 -14.66
CA THR A 93 -11.33 7.90 -15.60
C THR A 93 -10.31 8.65 -16.45
N LYS A 94 -9.24 9.17 -15.84
CA LYS A 94 -8.15 9.84 -16.55
C LYS A 94 -7.38 8.91 -17.50
N TYR A 95 -7.24 7.63 -17.17
CA TYR A 95 -6.64 6.65 -18.05
C TYR A 95 -7.57 6.31 -19.23
N LEU A 96 -8.86 6.07 -18.97
CA LEU A 96 -9.85 5.72 -19.98
C LEU A 96 -10.11 6.84 -20.99
N SER A 97 -9.94 8.11 -20.62
CA SER A 97 -10.02 9.22 -21.58
C SER A 97 -8.96 9.15 -22.69
N LYS A 98 -7.85 8.44 -22.44
CA LYS A 98 -6.77 8.20 -23.41
C LYS A 98 -6.81 6.80 -24.01
N TYR A 99 -7.39 5.85 -23.29
CA TYR A 99 -7.44 4.43 -23.67
C TYR A 99 -8.87 3.89 -23.53
N PRO A 100 -9.82 4.35 -24.37
CA PRO A 100 -11.25 4.07 -24.21
C PRO A 100 -11.62 2.59 -24.41
N ASP A 101 -10.79 1.84 -25.15
CA ASP A 101 -11.01 0.41 -25.44
C ASP A 101 -10.44 -0.53 -24.36
N SER A 102 -9.87 0.02 -23.28
CA SER A 102 -9.34 -0.77 -22.17
C SER A 102 -10.44 -1.58 -21.47
N ILE A 103 -10.12 -2.81 -21.06
CA ILE A 103 -10.99 -3.66 -20.25
C ILE A 103 -11.46 -2.97 -18.96
N LEU A 104 -10.70 -2.00 -18.45
CA LEU A 104 -11.03 -1.24 -17.25
C LEU A 104 -12.38 -0.51 -17.37
N LYS A 105 -12.81 -0.15 -18.58
CA LYS A 105 -14.13 0.46 -18.81
C LYS A 105 -15.28 -0.45 -18.39
N LYS A 106 -15.08 -1.77 -18.40
CA LYS A 106 -16.10 -2.79 -18.06
C LYS A 106 -15.82 -3.49 -16.74
N ALA A 107 -14.56 -3.53 -16.32
CA ALA A 107 -14.13 -4.25 -15.12
C ALA A 107 -14.28 -3.44 -13.82
N ILE A 108 -14.51 -2.13 -13.92
CA ILE A 108 -14.57 -1.23 -12.78
C ILE A 108 -15.99 -0.66 -12.68
N PRO A 109 -16.67 -0.78 -11.53
CA PRO A 109 -17.96 -0.15 -11.33
C PRO A 109 -17.85 1.37 -11.44
N GLU A 110 -18.84 1.96 -12.11
CA GLU A 110 -19.00 3.41 -12.14
C GLU A 110 -18.98 3.99 -10.72
N THR A 111 -18.25 5.09 -10.57
CA THR A 111 -17.98 5.68 -9.26
C THR A 111 -18.01 7.19 -9.36
N TRP A 112 -19.03 7.76 -8.74
CA TRP A 112 -19.21 9.20 -8.57
C TRP A 112 -18.60 9.67 -7.24
N LEU A 113 -18.05 10.87 -7.24
CA LEU A 113 -17.44 11.49 -6.08
C LEU A 113 -18.18 12.77 -5.76
N PHE A 114 -18.71 12.86 -4.54
CA PHE A 114 -19.36 14.06 -4.02
C PHE A 114 -19.04 14.18 -2.53
N GLU A 115 -19.11 15.40 -2.02
CA GLU A 115 -19.00 15.72 -0.61
C GLU A 115 -20.36 16.20 -0.12
N LEU A 116 -20.77 15.77 1.07
CA LEU A 116 -22.07 16.11 1.64
C LEU A 116 -21.88 16.59 3.07
N ASP A 117 -21.95 17.90 3.27
CA ASP A 117 -21.77 18.51 4.59
C ASP A 117 -23.00 18.31 5.49
N HIS A 118 -24.20 18.41 4.91
CA HIS A 118 -25.48 18.17 5.57
C HIS A 118 -26.49 17.63 4.55
N VAL A 119 -27.47 16.84 5.00
CA VAL A 119 -28.47 16.21 4.12
C VAL A 119 -29.28 17.23 3.30
N ASP A 120 -29.50 18.43 3.84
CA ASP A 120 -30.23 19.50 3.17
C ASP A 120 -29.48 20.05 1.93
N TYR A 121 -28.17 19.83 1.85
CA TYR A 121 -27.33 20.24 0.71
C TYR A 121 -27.16 19.11 -0.32
N PHE A 122 -27.95 18.03 -0.25
CA PHE A 122 -27.79 16.92 -1.17
C PHE A 122 -27.99 17.32 -2.63
N GLU A 123 -28.99 18.14 -2.94
CA GLU A 123 -29.22 18.61 -4.31
C GLU A 123 -28.02 19.45 -4.81
N GLU A 124 -27.48 20.32 -3.97
CA GLU A 124 -26.28 21.11 -4.29
C GLU A 124 -25.06 20.21 -4.54
N ALA A 125 -24.81 19.25 -3.63
CA ALA A 125 -23.73 18.28 -3.77
C ALA A 125 -23.86 17.43 -5.04
N MET A 126 -25.07 17.10 -5.48
CA MET A 126 -25.30 16.38 -6.74
C MET A 126 -25.07 17.26 -7.96
N ASN A 127 -25.44 18.54 -7.92
CA ASN A 127 -25.17 19.49 -9.01
C ASN A 127 -23.67 19.69 -9.25
N GLU A 128 -22.83 19.53 -8.24
CA GLU A 128 -21.37 19.58 -8.38
C GLU A 128 -20.78 18.36 -9.10
N VAL A 129 -21.52 17.25 -9.17
CA VAL A 129 -21.13 16.07 -9.94
C VAL A 129 -21.63 16.19 -11.37
N PHE A 130 -21.06 17.11 -12.14
CA PHE A 130 -21.44 17.41 -13.53
C PHE A 130 -21.41 16.21 -14.49
N GLU A 131 -20.74 15.13 -14.08
CA GLU A 131 -20.66 13.89 -14.84
C GLU A 131 -21.93 13.03 -14.70
N VAL A 132 -22.71 13.19 -13.61
CA VAL A 132 -23.97 12.47 -13.35
C VAL A 132 -25.15 13.03 -14.16
N GLU A 133 -25.18 14.34 -14.42
CA GLU A 133 -26.30 14.97 -15.15
C GLU A 133 -26.30 14.74 -16.67
N ARG A 134 -25.30 14.02 -17.21
CA ARG A 134 -25.07 13.95 -18.67
C ARG A 134 -25.61 12.70 -19.37
N ASP A 135 -26.32 11.82 -18.65
CA ASP A 135 -27.01 10.65 -19.22
C ASP A 135 -28.53 10.78 -19.20
#